data_AF-A0A4E0S1I0-F1
#
_entry.id   AF-A0A4E0S1I0-F1
#
_cell.length_a   1.000
_cell.length_b   1.000
_cell.length_c   1.000
_cell.angle_alpha   90.00
_cell.angle_beta   90.00
_cell.angle_gamma   90.00
#
_symmetry.space_group_name_H-M   'P 1'
#
loop_
_entity.id
_entity.type
_entity.pdbx_description
1 polymer ?
#
loop_
_entity_poly.entity_id
_entity_poly.type
_entity_poly.pdbx_seq_one_letter_code
_entity_poly.pdbx_strand_id
1 'polypeptide(L)' 'MASTKMKTARALSVANLSDYEKVEAFYYENSPDKPIHRPNQSLLTTTSGFTNFRGLLNWGAFLLLITTGRMALENVLK' A
#
# COMPACT_ATOMS: atom_id res chain seq x y z
N MET A 1 34.05 -6.26 33.15
CA MET A 1 32.69 -6.81 32.94
C MET A 1 31.76 -5.66 32.61
N ALA A 2 31.28 -5.56 31.37
CA ALA A 2 30.11 -4.76 31.03
C ALA A 2 29.41 -5.45 29.85
N SER A 3 28.36 -6.22 30.16
CA SER A 3 27.50 -6.86 29.17
C SER A 3 26.54 -5.81 28.62
N THR A 4 26.77 -5.35 27.39
CA THR A 4 25.81 -4.51 26.67
C THR A 4 24.58 -5.37 26.36
N LYS A 5 23.51 -5.18 27.15
CA LYS A 5 22.22 -5.84 26.92
C LYS A 5 21.69 -5.50 25.53
N MET A 6 21.76 -6.47 24.62
CA MET A 6 20.97 -6.45 23.39
C MET A 6 19.49 -6.46 23.80
N LYS A 7 18.80 -5.34 23.61
CA LYS A 7 17.34 -5.31 23.71
C LYS A 7 16.81 -6.08 22.50
N THR A 8 16.48 -7.36 22.69
CA THR A 8 15.69 -8.15 21.74
C THR A 8 14.28 -7.59 21.69
N ALA A 9 14.11 -6.50 20.96
CA ALA A 9 12.84 -5.86 20.72
C ALA A 9 12.57 -5.84 19.22
N ARG A 10 12.17 -7.00 18.71
CA ARG A 10 11.26 -7.24 17.58
C ARG A 10 11.17 -8.74 17.42
N ALA A 11 9.97 -9.29 17.47
CA ALA A 11 9.71 -10.59 16.86
C ALA A 11 10.00 -10.41 15.37
N LEU A 12 11.26 -10.61 14.97
CA LEU A 12 11.60 -10.81 13.58
C LEU A 12 10.98 -12.16 13.25
N SER A 13 9.87 -12.17 12.52
CA SER A 13 9.37 -13.42 11.95
C SER A 13 10.52 -13.98 11.13
N VAL A 14 11.13 -15.05 11.63
CA VAL A 14 12.29 -15.70 11.02
C VAL A 14 11.93 -16.41 9.70
N ALA A 15 10.70 -16.25 9.25
CA ALA A 15 10.21 -16.81 8.02
C ALA A 15 10.41 -15.79 6.90
N ASN A 16 11.26 -16.14 5.94
CA ASN A 16 11.53 -15.28 4.80
C ASN A 16 10.25 -15.11 3.99
N LEU A 17 9.90 -13.87 3.66
CA LEU A 17 8.73 -13.53 2.84
C LEU A 17 8.78 -14.27 1.48
N SER A 18 9.98 -14.50 0.96
CA SER A 18 10.24 -15.25 -0.28
C SER A 18 9.83 -16.72 -0.22
N ASP A 19 9.85 -17.33 0.97
CA ASP A 19 9.53 -18.76 1.11
C ASP A 19 8.02 -18.97 1.04
N TYR A 20 7.23 -18.02 1.56
CA TYR A 20 5.78 -18.02 1.44
C TYR A 20 5.32 -17.83 -0.01
N GLU A 21 5.98 -16.95 -0.77
CA GLU A 21 5.62 -16.66 -2.17
C GLU A 21 5.78 -17.89 -3.07
N LYS A 22 6.86 -18.67 -2.88
CA LYS A 22 7.09 -19.92 -3.62
C LYS A 22 6.06 -20.99 -3.28
N VAL A 23 5.73 -21.11 -2.00
CA VAL A 23 4.75 -22.08 -1.50
C VAL A 23 3.36 -21.73 -2.01
N GLU A 24 2.98 -20.45 -2.00
CA GLU A 24 1.71 -19.98 -2.55
C GLU A 24 1.63 -20.24 -4.07
N ALA A 25 2.69 -19.94 -4.83
CA ALA A 25 2.74 -20.23 -6.26
C ALA A 25 2.56 -21.73 -6.58
N PHE A 26 3.19 -22.61 -5.79
CA PHE A 26 3.03 -24.05 -5.89
C PHE A 26 1.58 -24.49 -5.63
N TYR A 27 0.93 -23.96 -4.60
CA TYR A 27 -0.48 -24.27 -4.32
C TYR A 27 -1.40 -23.79 -5.45
N TYR A 28 -1.16 -22.59 -6.01
CA TYR A 28 -1.93 -22.06 -7.13
C TYR A 28 -1.82 -22.90 -8.39
N GLU A 29 -0.61 -23.38 -8.72
CA GLU A 29 -0.37 -24.18 -9.92
C GLU A 29 -1.03 -25.57 -9.82
N ASN A 30 -1.02 -26.16 -8.62
CA ASN A 30 -1.58 -27.49 -8.37
C ASN A 30 -3.07 -27.47 -7.97
N SER A 31 -3.69 -26.29 -7.87
CA SER A 31 -5.11 -26.18 -7.52
C SER A 31 -5.99 -26.65 -8.68
N PRO A 32 -6.95 -27.57 -8.46
CA PRO A 32 -7.83 -28.09 -9.50
C PRO A 32 -8.70 -26.99 -10.13
N ASP A 33 -9.07 -25.99 -9.33
CA ASP A 33 -9.98 -24.91 -9.71
C ASP A 33 -9.29 -23.74 -10.45
N LYS A 34 -7.95 -23.75 -10.55
CA LYS A 34 -7.13 -22.69 -11.16
C LYS A 34 -7.60 -21.26 -10.83
N PRO A 35 -7.39 -20.79 -9.59
CA PRO A 35 -7.91 -19.50 -9.16
C PRO A 35 -7.33 -18.34 -9.98
N ILE A 36 -8.21 -17.45 -10.46
CA ILE A 36 -7.84 -16.30 -11.29
C ILE A 36 -7.30 -15.12 -10.47
N HIS A 37 -7.70 -15.04 -9.20
CA HIS A 37 -7.23 -14.01 -8.29
C HIS A 37 -5.78 -14.29 -7.95
N ARG A 38 -4.93 -13.27 -8.03
CA ARG A 38 -3.53 -13.37 -7.65
C ARG A 38 -3.30 -12.52 -6.41
N PRO A 39 -2.41 -12.94 -5.49
CA PRO A 39 -1.93 -12.06 -4.45
C PRO A 39 -1.25 -10.87 -5.14
N ASN A 40 -1.88 -9.70 -5.06
CA ASN A 40 -1.32 -8.46 -5.58
C ASN A 40 -1.42 -7.39 -4.50
N GLN A 41 -0.44 -6.51 -4.46
CA GLN A 41 -0.44 -5.39 -3.53
C GLN A 41 -1.44 -4.33 -4.01
N SER A 42 -1.97 -3.56 -3.07
CA SER A 42 -2.77 -2.37 -3.43
C SER A 42 -1.92 -1.40 -4.24
N LEU A 43 -2.53 -0.77 -5.26
CA LEU A 43 -1.91 0.32 -6.05
C LEU A 43 -1.43 1.49 -5.17
N LEU A 44 -2.01 1.65 -3.99
CA LEU A 44 -1.65 2.70 -3.02
C LEU A 44 -0.55 2.25 -2.03
N THR A 45 -0.13 0.98 -2.08
CA THR A 45 0.94 0.47 -1.22
C THR A 45 2.29 1.03 -1.68
N THR A 46 3.12 1.51 -0.74
CA THR A 46 4.44 2.10 -1.03
C THR A 46 5.38 1.17 -1.81
N THR A 47 5.25 -0.14 -1.64
CA THR A 47 6.05 -1.18 -2.33
C THR A 47 5.47 -1.64 -3.66
N SER A 48 4.30 -1.13 -4.09
CA SER A 48 3.60 -1.57 -5.32
C SER A 48 4.30 -1.15 -6.61
N GLY A 49 5.15 -0.11 -6.58
CA GLY A 49 5.83 0.41 -7.78
C GLY A 49 4.93 1.22 -8.72
N PHE A 50 3.68 1.49 -8.34
CA PHE A 50 2.76 2.32 -9.09
C PHE A 50 3.11 3.82 -8.95
N THR A 51 3.24 4.53 -10.07
CA THR A 51 3.71 5.94 -10.10
C THR A 51 2.71 6.91 -10.73
N ASN A 52 1.60 6.42 -11.30
CA ASN A 52 0.67 7.26 -12.05
C ASN A 52 -0.58 7.65 -11.24
N PHE A 53 -0.42 8.60 -10.32
CA PHE A 53 -1.52 9.13 -9.49
C PHE A 53 -2.21 10.36 -10.10
N ARG A 54 -1.93 10.73 -11.35
CA ARG A 54 -2.42 11.97 -11.97
C ARG A 54 -3.94 12.09 -11.95
N GLY A 55 -4.64 10.99 -12.24
CA GLY A 55 -6.10 10.95 -12.21
C GLY A 55 -6.68 11.18 -10.81
N LEU A 56 -6.09 10.54 -9.80
CA LEU A 56 -6.52 10.68 -8.40
C LEU A 56 -6.29 12.11 -7.88
N LEU A 57 -5.15 12.70 -8.20
CA LEU A 57 -4.83 14.08 -7.82
C LEU A 57 -5.74 15.09 -8.50
N ASN A 58 -5.98 14.94 -9.81
CA ASN A 58 -6.89 15.82 -10.54
C ASN A 58 -8.32 15.72 -9.98
N TRP A 59 -8.80 14.50 -9.73
CA TRP A 59 -10.11 14.28 -9.16
C TRP A 59 -10.23 14.88 -7.76
N GLY A 60 -9.22 14.70 -6.90
CA GLY A 60 -9.16 15.32 -5.58
C GLY A 60 -9.20 16.86 -5.65
N ALA A 61 -8.45 17.45 -6.59
CA ALA A 61 -8.47 18.90 -6.81
C ALA A 61 -9.86 19.41 -7.23
N PHE A 62 -10.55 18.69 -8.13
CA PHE A 62 -11.92 19.05 -8.53
C PHE A 62 -12.91 18.96 -7.36
N LEU A 63 -12.83 17.90 -6.54
CA LEU A 63 -13.69 17.76 -5.37
C LEU A 63 -13.48 18.90 -4.37
N LEU A 64 -12.23 19.26 -4.10
CA LEU A 64 -11.90 20.39 -3.22
C LEU A 64 -12.44 21.70 -3.79
N LEU A 65 -12.18 21.99 -5.06
CA LEU A 65 -12.63 23.23 -5.69
C LEU A 65 -14.16 23.35 -5.67
N ILE A 66 -14.89 22.28 -5.97
CA ILE A 66 -16.36 22.30 -5.96
C ILE A 66 -16.90 22.45 -4.54
N THR A 67 -16.33 21.75 -3.55
CA THR A 67 -16.86 21.74 -2.18
C THR A 67 -16.50 22.99 -1.39
N THR A 68 -15.29 23.52 -1.54
CA THR A 68 -14.80 24.68 -0.79
C THR A 68 -14.71 25.96 -1.61
N GLY A 69 -14.97 25.90 -2.92
CA GLY A 69 -14.81 27.04 -3.84
C GLY A 69 -15.66 28.26 -3.45
N ARG A 70 -16.89 28.04 -2.98
CA ARG A 70 -17.74 29.13 -2.48
C ARG A 70 -17.10 29.88 -1.31
N MET A 71 -16.66 29.14 -0.29
CA MET A 71 -16.02 29.71 0.90
C MET A 71 -14.69 30.41 0.54
N ALA A 72 -13.94 29.85 -0.42
CA ALA A 72 -12.71 30.46 -0.89
C ALA A 72 -12.99 31.79 -1.63
N LEU A 73 -14.00 31.84 -2.51
CA LEU A 73 -14.38 33.06 -3.23
C LEU A 73 -14.89 34.15 -2.28
N GLU A 74 -15.73 33.78 -1.31
CA GLU A 74 -16.27 34.72 -0.32
C GLU A 74 -15.17 35.34 0.57
N ASN A 75 -14.14 34.57 0.92
CA ASN A 75 -13.01 35.09 1.71
C ASN A 75 -11.99 35.89 0.90
N VAL A 76 -11.88 35.67 -0.41
CA VAL A 76 -10.94 36.41 -1.28
C VAL A 76 -11.50 37.75 -1.74
N LEU A 77 -12.83 37.85 -1.90
CA LEU A 77 -13.51 39.07 -2.35
C LEU A 77 -13.83 40.06 -1.22
N LYS A 78 -13.63 39.65 0.03
CA LYS A 78 -13.88 40.45 1.23
C LYS A 78 -12.60 41.15 1.68
#